data_AF-A0A7C5I533-F1
#
_entry.id   AF-A0A7C5I533-F1
#
_cell.length_a   1.000
_cell.length_b   1.000
_cell.length_c   1.000
_cell.angle_alpha   90.00
_cell.angle_beta   90.00
_cell.angle_gamma   90.00
#
_symmetry.space_group_name_H-M   'P 1'
#
loop_
_entity.id
_entity.type
_entity.pdbx_description
1 polymer ?
#
loop_
_entity_poly.entity_id
_entity_poly.type
_entity_poly.pdbx_seq_one_letter_code
_entity_poly.pdbx_strand_id
1 'polypeptide(L)' 'MKIKKLPPEVISKIAAGEVIENPASCVRELVENSLDAGAEEINVEIKNGGIERIVVKDNG' A
#
# COMPACT_ATOMS: atom_id res chain seq x y z
N MET A 1 -33.48 11.08 -13.35
CA MET A 1 -32.64 9.97 -12.85
C MET A 1 -32.78 9.89 -11.33
N LYS A 2 -32.95 8.71 -10.75
CA LYS A 2 -32.98 8.53 -9.28
C LYS A 2 -31.65 7.93 -8.83
N ILE A 3 -31.04 8.47 -7.78
CA ILE A 3 -29.85 7.90 -7.13
C ILE A 3 -30.24 6.51 -6.59
N LYS A 4 -29.40 5.51 -6.85
CA LYS A 4 -29.57 4.14 -6.34
C LYS A 4 -28.29 3.71 -5.64
N LYS A 5 -28.43 2.94 -4.55
CA LYS A 5 -27.28 2.28 -3.93
C LYS A 5 -26.64 1.32 -4.93
N LEU A 6 -25.32 1.32 -4.98
CA LEU A 6 -24.57 0.37 -5.79
C LEU A 6 -24.74 -1.06 -5.23
N PRO A 7 -24.82 -2.07 -6.10
CA PRO A 7 -24.74 -3.46 -5.68
C PRO A 7 -23.44 -3.75 -4.90
N PRO A 8 -23.46 -4.65 -3.91
CA PRO A 8 -22.27 -4.99 -3.11
C PRO A 8 -21.06 -5.40 -3.96
N GLU A 9 -21.27 -6.11 -5.06
CA GLU A 9 -20.22 -6.50 -6.01
C GLU A 9 -19.53 -5.29 -6.69
N VAL A 10 -20.27 -4.22 -6.96
CA VAL A 10 -19.73 -3.01 -7.57
C VAL A 10 -18.99 -2.19 -6.51
N ILE A 11 -19.52 -2.13 -5.29
CA ILE A 11 -18.85 -1.53 -4.14
C ILE A 11 -17.51 -2.23 -3.89
N SER A 12 -17.51 -3.57 -3.86
CA SER A 12 -16.30 -4.37 -3.69
C SER A 12 -15.31 -4.22 -4.84
N LYS A 13 -15.77 -4.04 -6.09
CA LYS A 13 -14.88 -3.78 -7.24
C LYS A 13 -14.29 -2.38 -7.25
N ILE A 14 -15.07 -1.37 -6.87
CA ILE A 14 -14.59 0.01 -6.72
C ILE A 14 -13.58 0.06 -5.57
N ALA A 15 -13.93 -0.52 -4.42
CA ALA A 15 -13.01 -0.66 -3.29
C ALA A 15 -11.77 -1.46 -3.68
N ALA A 16 -11.86 -2.56 -4.42
CA ALA A 16 -10.68 -3.30 -4.86
C ALA A 16 -9.79 -2.49 -5.84
N GLY A 17 -10.39 -1.64 -6.68
CA GLY A 17 -9.68 -0.78 -7.62
C GLY A 17 -9.04 0.46 -6.98
N GLU A 18 -9.53 0.92 -5.83
CA GLU A 18 -9.01 2.08 -5.10
C GLU A 18 -8.20 1.71 -3.85
N VAL A 19 -8.45 0.54 -3.22
CA VAL A 19 -7.88 0.15 -1.91
C VAL A 19 -6.63 -0.72 -2.04
N ILE A 20 -6.44 -1.45 -3.16
CA ILE A 20 -5.14 -2.05 -3.46
C ILE A 20 -4.33 -0.99 -4.21
N GLU A 21 -4.02 0.08 -3.49
CA GLU A 21 -3.04 1.04 -3.95
C GLU A 21 -1.73 0.28 -4.18
N ASN A 22 -1.23 0.42 -5.40
CA ASN A 22 0.00 -0.15 -5.92
C ASN A 22 1.04 -0.55 -4.84
N PRO A 23 1.75 -1.69 -4.98
CA PRO A 23 2.79 -2.10 -4.03
C PRO A 23 3.83 -1.01 -3.68
N ALA A 24 4.03 -0.03 -4.55
CA ALA A 24 4.90 1.12 -4.28
C ALA A 24 4.33 2.10 -3.24
N SER A 25 3.01 2.24 -3.09
CA SER A 25 2.37 3.03 -2.03
C SER A 25 2.68 2.41 -0.66
N CYS A 26 2.61 1.08 -0.55
CA CYS A 26 2.99 0.38 0.69
C CYS A 26 4.48 0.59 1.01
N VAL A 27 5.37 0.52 0.01
CA VAL A 27 6.78 0.83 0.24
C VAL A 27 6.96 2.28 0.67
N ARG A 28 6.27 3.23 0.03
CA ARG A 28 6.34 4.65 0.35
C ARG A 28 5.97 4.92 1.81
N GLU A 29 4.84 4.42 2.27
CA GLU A 29 4.38 4.64 3.65
C GLU A 29 5.32 4.01 4.68
N LEU A 30 5.84 2.80 4.42
CA LEU A 30 6.79 2.15 5.32
C LEU A 30 8.10 2.94 5.41
N VAL A 31 8.61 3.45 4.28
CA VAL A 31 9.82 4.28 4.26
C VAL A 31 9.59 5.63 4.93
N GLU A 32 8.42 6.26 4.73
CA GLU A 32 8.05 7.49 5.42
C GLU A 32 8.06 7.30 6.95
N ASN A 33 7.52 6.19 7.45
CA ASN A 33 7.58 5.86 8.87
C ASN A 33 9.01 5.68 9.39
N SER A 34 9.88 4.99 8.63
CA SER A 34 11.30 4.84 9.00
C SER A 34 12.03 6.19 9.05
N LEU A 35 11.72 7.10 8.12
CA LEU A 35 12.27 8.46 8.11
C LEU A 35 11.77 9.28 9.31
N ASP A 36 10.48 9.19 9.64
CA ASP A 36 9.88 9.85 10.79
C ASP A 36 10.49 9.33 12.12
N ALA A 37 10.92 8.07 12.16
CA ALA A 37 11.66 7.48 13.28
C ALA A 37 13.13 7.95 13.35
N GLY A 38 13.64 8.65 12.32
CA GLY A 38 15.02 9.15 12.28
C GLY A 38 16.03 8.10 11.83
N ALA A 39 15.61 7.07 11.10
CA ALA A 39 16.51 6.07 10.55
C ALA A 39 17.56 6.71 9.61
N GLU A 40 18.82 6.34 9.79
CA GLU A 40 19.93 6.74 8.90
C GLU A 40 20.16 5.71 7.78
N GLU A 41 19.71 4.47 8.01
CA GLU A 41 19.82 3.37 7.07
C GLU A 41 18.48 2.64 6.94
N ILE A 42 17.99 2.53 5.70
CA ILE A 42 16.74 1.83 5.38
C ILE A 42 17.03 0.85 4.23
N ASN A 43 16.79 -0.44 4.48
CA ASN A 43 16.95 -1.54 3.54
C ASN A 43 15.57 -2.03 3.09
N VAL A 44 15.33 -2.04 1.77
CA VAL A 44 14.06 -2.46 1.17
C VAL A 44 14.27 -3.70 0.29
N GLU A 45 13.55 -4.77 0.61
CA GLU A 45 13.53 -6.02 -0.17
C GLU A 45 12.14 -6.22 -0.80
N ILE A 46 12.10 -6.39 -2.12
CA ILE A 46 10.86 -6.57 -2.89
C ILE A 46 10.91 -7.89 -3.66
N LYS A 47 9.84 -8.69 -3.55
CA LYS A 47 9.68 -9.94 -4.32
C LYS A 47 8.44 -9.87 -5.21
N ASN A 48 8.59 -10.30 -6.46
CA ASN A 48 7.54 -10.33 -7.48
C ASN A 48 6.74 -9.02 -7.57
N GLY A 49 7.45 -7.89 -7.71
CA GLY A 49 6.83 -6.56 -7.80
C GLY A 49 6.12 -6.09 -6.52
N GLY A 50 6.37 -6.75 -5.38
CA GLY A 50 5.76 -6.43 -4.09
C GLY A 50 4.40 -7.10 -3.87
N ILE A 51 3.92 -7.88 -4.84
CA ILE A 51 2.69 -8.67 -4.71
C ILE A 51 2.91 -9.87 -3.80
N GLU A 52 4.09 -10.48 -3.88
CA GLU A 52 4.43 -11.65 -3.05
C GLU A 52 4.99 -11.22 -1.68
N ARG A 53 5.90 -10.24 -1.67
CA ARG A 53 6.53 -9.77 -0.43
C ARG A 53 7.14 -8.39 -0.57
N ILE A 54 6.97 -7.59 0.48
CA ILE A 54 7.69 -6.34 0.74
C ILE A 54 8.28 -6.45 2.15
N VAL A 55 9.56 -6.12 2.31
CA VAL A 55 10.21 -5.98 3.61
C VAL A 55 10.94 -4.65 3.64
N VAL A 56 10.67 -3.85 4.66
CA VAL A 56 11.42 -2.64 4.99
C VAL A 56 12.08 -2.87 6.34
N LYS A 57 13.40 -2.72 6.40
CA LYS A 57 14.20 -2.81 7.62
C LYS A 57 14.92 -1.49 7.79
N ASP A 58 14.78 -0.87 8.93
CA ASP A 58 15.47 0.37 9.27
C ASP A 58 16.23 0.22 10.59
N ASN A 59 17.02 1.24 10.91
CA ASN A 59 17.78 1.35 12.16
C ASN A 59 17.26 2.49 13.06
N GLY A 60 16.02 2.94 12.85
CA GLY A 60 15.34 3.99 13.61
C GLY A 60 14.57 3.46 14.82
#